data_AF-A0A944CXT1-F1
#
_entry.id   AF-A0A944CXT1-F1
#
_cell.length_a   1.000
_cell.length_b   1.000
_cell.length_c   1.000
_cell.angle_alpha   90.00
_cell.angle_beta   90.00
_cell.angle_gamma   90.00
#
_symmetry.space_group_name_H-M   'P 1'
#
loop_
_entity.id
_entity.type
_entity.pdbx_description
1 polymer ?
#
loop_
_entity_poly.entity_id
_entity_poly.type
_entity_poly.pdbx_seq_one_letter_code
_entity_poly.pdbx_strand_id
1 'polypeptide(L)'
;MTKNLDLLLTLRNTVIKTQQEIEAIMPDAIAEALKLVETAKNRVIYHNKDGRIVLVLKKKFATNKEDTKLARLDEDIQRITGELANKHSEQIADIESQIANHRDAIEELEKQQAKLLSDRRIITLKKQYHEHRESTLSLDPNLSVFLN
;
A
#
# COMPACT_ATOMS: atom_id res chain seq x y z
N MET A 1 -23.26 28.73 -14.14
CA MET A 1 -22.03 28.39 -14.90
C MET A 1 -21.24 27.34 -14.13
N THR A 2 -21.51 26.06 -14.36
CA THR A 2 -20.81 24.90 -13.75
C THR A 2 -20.27 23.93 -14.81
N LYS A 3 -20.19 24.38 -16.07
CA LYS A 3 -19.89 23.55 -17.25
C LYS A 3 -18.65 22.67 -17.08
N ASN A 4 -17.58 23.20 -16.47
CA ASN A 4 -16.33 22.46 -16.29
C ASN A 4 -16.37 21.49 -15.09
N LEU A 5 -17.15 21.79 -14.05
CA LEU A 5 -17.35 20.90 -12.90
C LEU A 5 -18.26 19.72 -13.29
N ASP A 6 -19.33 20.01 -14.04
CA ASP A 6 -20.22 18.99 -14.61
C ASP A 6 -19.47 18.13 -15.63
N LEU A 7 -18.59 18.73 -16.45
CA LEU A 7 -17.70 17.99 -17.35
C LEU A 7 -16.71 17.10 -16.57
N LEU A 8 -16.14 17.57 -15.47
CA LEU A 8 -15.22 16.78 -14.65
C LEU A 8 -15.91 15.56 -14.01
N LEU A 9 -17.13 15.74 -13.49
CA LEU A 9 -17.93 14.65 -12.93
C LEU A 9 -18.35 13.62 -13.98
N THR A 10 -18.80 14.08 -15.15
CA THR A 10 -19.17 13.18 -16.26
C THR A 10 -17.97 12.39 -16.78
N LEU A 11 -16.79 13.03 -16.91
CA LEU A 11 -15.56 12.33 -17.29
C LEU A 11 -15.15 11.30 -16.23
N ARG A 12 -15.22 11.63 -14.93
CA ARG A 12 -14.87 10.70 -13.85
C ARG A 12 -15.81 9.49 -13.81
N ASN A 13 -17.12 9.71 -13.97
CA ASN A 13 -18.10 8.64 -14.07
C ASN A 13 -17.89 7.76 -15.30
N THR A 14 -17.52 8.37 -16.43
CA THR A 14 -17.20 7.63 -17.65
C THR A 14 -15.98 6.73 -17.45
N VAL A 15 -14.91 7.23 -16.83
CA VAL A 15 -13.71 6.43 -16.51
C VAL A 15 -14.06 5.23 -15.63
N ILE A 16 -14.88 5.41 -14.59
CA ILE A 16 -15.29 4.30 -13.71
C ILE A 16 -16.14 3.29 -14.48
N LYS A 17 -17.10 3.75 -15.29
CA LYS A 17 -17.95 2.87 -16.08
C LYS A 17 -17.12 2.06 -17.09
N THR A 18 -16.19 2.71 -17.80
CA THR A 18 -15.28 2.03 -18.72
C THR A 18 -14.36 1.06 -17.98
N GLN A 19 -13.87 1.40 -16.78
CA GLN A 19 -13.08 0.48 -15.96
C GLN A 19 -13.88 -0.78 -15.57
N GLN A 20 -15.14 -0.62 -15.18
CA GLN A 20 -16.03 -1.75 -14.87
C GLN A 20 -16.34 -2.60 -16.11
N GLU A 21 -16.56 -1.98 -17.26
CA GLU A 21 -16.77 -2.69 -18.53
C GLU A 21 -15.53 -3.48 -18.94
N ILE A 22 -14.32 -2.92 -18.75
CA ILE A 22 -13.05 -3.64 -18.95
C ILE A 22 -13.00 -4.85 -18.01
N GLU A 23 -13.25 -4.67 -16.72
CA GLU A 23 -13.20 -5.77 -15.74
C GLU A 23 -14.23 -6.88 -16.04
N ALA A 24 -15.40 -6.53 -16.58
CA ALA A 24 -16.41 -7.49 -16.99
C ALA A 24 -15.99 -8.31 -18.23
N ILE A 25 -15.31 -7.69 -19.20
CA ILE A 25 -14.88 -8.36 -20.45
C ILE A 25 -13.55 -9.12 -20.26
N MET A 26 -12.75 -8.77 -19.25
CA MET A 26 -11.44 -9.37 -19.00
C MET A 26 -11.45 -10.92 -18.93
N PRO A 27 -12.38 -11.60 -18.24
CA PRO A 27 -12.42 -13.07 -18.21
C PRO A 27 -12.62 -13.69 -19.60
N ASP A 28 -13.53 -13.14 -20.39
CA ASP A 28 -13.83 -13.64 -21.74
C ASP A 28 -12.65 -13.37 -22.70
N ALA A 29 -12.05 -12.17 -22.61
CA ALA A 29 -10.86 -11.83 -23.38
C ALA A 29 -9.66 -12.73 -23.02
N ILE A 30 -9.51 -13.13 -21.74
CA ILE A 30 -8.51 -14.12 -21.32
C ILE A 30 -8.80 -15.50 -21.92
N ALA A 31 -10.07 -15.92 -21.97
CA ALA A 31 -10.44 -17.21 -22.57
C ALA A 31 -10.17 -17.25 -24.08
N GLU A 32 -10.49 -16.17 -24.81
CA GLU A 32 -10.12 -16.02 -26.23
C GLU A 32 -8.60 -16.02 -26.43
N ALA A 33 -7.89 -15.27 -25.59
CA ALA A 33 -6.44 -15.22 -25.57
C ALA A 33 -5.80 -16.61 -25.41
N LEU A 34 -6.32 -17.45 -24.51
CA LEU A 34 -5.83 -18.81 -24.27
C LEU A 34 -6.03 -19.73 -25.48
N LYS A 35 -7.16 -19.64 -26.19
CA LYS A 35 -7.43 -20.42 -27.41
C LYS A 35 -6.46 -20.07 -28.54
N LEU A 36 -6.15 -18.78 -28.71
CA LEU A 36 -5.25 -18.32 -29.76
C LEU A 36 -3.78 -18.72 -29.49
N VAL A 37 -3.38 -18.86 -28.22
CA VAL A 37 -2.02 -19.28 -27.84
C VAL A 37 -1.71 -20.73 -28.21
N GLU A 38 -2.71 -21.62 -28.29
CA GLU A 38 -2.51 -22.99 -28.79
C GLU A 38 -2.00 -23.01 -30.25
N THR A 39 -2.30 -21.97 -31.02
CA THR A 39 -1.92 -21.86 -32.44
C THR A 39 -0.73 -20.93 -32.69
N ALA A 40 -0.40 -20.03 -31.76
CA ALA A 40 0.64 -19.01 -31.93
C ALA A 40 1.90 -19.31 -31.09
N LYS A 41 3.07 -19.39 -31.75
CA LYS A 41 4.40 -19.54 -31.09
C LYS A 41 4.84 -18.32 -30.27
N ASN A 42 4.17 -17.17 -30.41
CA ASN A 42 4.56 -15.90 -29.80
C ASN A 42 3.60 -15.46 -28.68
N ARG A 43 4.11 -14.77 -27.66
CA ARG A 43 3.32 -14.27 -26.50
C ARG A 43 2.38 -13.10 -26.84
N VAL A 44 2.51 -12.48 -28.01
CA VAL A 44 1.60 -11.42 -28.48
C VAL A 44 0.42 -12.12 -29.16
N ILE A 45 -0.79 -11.93 -28.63
CA ILE A 45 -1.98 -12.67 -29.06
C ILE A 45 -2.85 -11.84 -30.00
N TYR A 46 -2.82 -10.52 -29.86
CA TYR A 46 -3.63 -9.61 -30.66
C TYR A 46 -2.89 -8.29 -30.88
N HIS A 47 -3.02 -7.72 -32.08
CA HIS A 47 -2.51 -6.40 -32.41
C HIS A 47 -3.49 -5.66 -33.33
N ASN A 48 -3.70 -4.37 -33.07
CA ASN A 48 -4.47 -3.49 -33.94
C ASN A 48 -3.78 -2.11 -34.03
N LYS A 49 -4.45 -1.12 -34.64
CA LYS A 49 -3.91 0.25 -34.76
C LYS A 49 -3.79 0.98 -33.41
N ASP A 50 -4.51 0.51 -32.39
CA ASP A 50 -4.63 1.16 -31.08
C ASP A 50 -3.76 0.51 -30.00
N GLY A 51 -3.20 -0.68 -30.25
CA GLY A 51 -2.32 -1.36 -29.30
C GLY A 51 -2.06 -2.84 -29.58
N ARG A 52 -1.43 -3.49 -28.60
CA ARG A 52 -1.12 -4.93 -28.62
C ARG A 52 -1.49 -5.59 -27.29
N ILE A 53 -2.01 -6.81 -27.34
CA ILE A 53 -2.33 -7.64 -26.18
C ILE A 53 -1.31 -8.77 -26.10
N VAL A 54 -0.70 -8.93 -24.92
CA VAL A 54 0.35 -9.92 -24.65
C VAL A 54 -0.12 -10.83 -23.53
N LEU A 55 -0.08 -12.16 -23.74
CA LEU A 55 -0.31 -13.10 -22.66
C LEU A 55 0.91 -13.14 -21.75
N VAL A 56 0.69 -12.88 -20.47
CA VAL A 56 1.69 -13.09 -19.43
C VAL A 56 1.17 -14.14 -18.47
N LEU A 57 1.68 -15.36 -18.60
CA LEU A 57 1.44 -16.41 -17.62
C LEU A 57 2.27 -16.09 -16.38
N LYS A 58 1.60 -15.86 -15.25
CA LYS A 58 2.25 -15.72 -13.95
C LYS A 58 2.29 -17.09 -13.28
N LYS A 59 3.42 -17.42 -12.68
CA LYS A 59 3.51 -18.59 -11.80
C LYS A 59 2.56 -18.36 -10.63
N LYS A 60 1.57 -19.23 -10.46
CA LYS A 60 0.67 -19.25 -9.30
C LYS A 60 1.07 -20.45 -8.46
N PHE A 61 1.33 -20.23 -7.16
CA PHE A 61 1.54 -21.32 -6.22
C PHE A 61 0.19 -21.93 -5.84
N ALA A 62 0.16 -23.24 -5.61
CA ALA A 62 -1.00 -23.90 -5.04
C ALA A 62 -1.31 -23.27 -3.67
N THR A 63 -2.58 -23.03 -3.40
CA THR A 63 -3.00 -22.55 -2.09
C THR A 63 -3.05 -23.72 -1.10
N ASN A 64 -2.99 -23.44 0.21
CA ASN A 64 -3.12 -24.48 1.26
C ASN A 64 -4.44 -25.28 1.16
N LYS A 65 -5.45 -24.75 0.43
CA LYS A 65 -6.70 -25.46 0.13
C LYS A 65 -6.59 -26.49 -1.00
N GLU A 66 -5.63 -26.32 -1.89
CA GLU A 66 -5.42 -27.16 -3.07
C GLU A 66 -4.33 -28.23 -2.85
N ASP A 67 -3.38 -27.97 -1.93
CA ASP A 67 -2.29 -28.89 -1.61
C ASP A 67 -2.29 -29.28 -0.12
N THR A 68 -2.64 -30.54 0.15
CA THR A 68 -2.72 -31.11 1.50
C THR A 68 -1.35 -31.23 2.18
N LYS A 69 -0.26 -31.28 1.41
CA LYS A 69 1.10 -31.28 1.96
C LYS A 69 1.49 -29.88 2.45
N LEU A 70 1.11 -28.84 1.71
CA LEU A 70 1.31 -27.45 2.17
C LEU A 70 0.51 -27.16 3.43
N ALA A 71 -0.74 -27.64 3.52
CA ALA A 71 -1.55 -27.50 4.72
C ALA A 71 -0.89 -28.15 5.95
N ARG A 72 -0.41 -29.39 5.82
CA ARG A 72 0.29 -30.08 6.92
C ARG A 72 1.59 -29.39 7.34
N LEU A 73 2.36 -28.90 6.37
CA LEU A 73 3.58 -28.16 6.68
C LEU A 73 3.27 -26.85 7.43
N ASP A 74 2.20 -26.15 7.06
CA ASP A 74 1.75 -24.93 7.75
C ASP A 74 1.31 -25.24 9.20
N GLU A 75 0.55 -26.32 9.40
CA GLU A 75 0.18 -26.81 10.74
C GLU A 75 1.40 -27.17 11.60
N ASP A 76 2.37 -27.90 11.03
CA ASP A 76 3.61 -28.25 11.73
C ASP A 76 4.45 -27.01 12.07
N ILE A 77 4.55 -26.04 11.16
CA ILE A 77 5.22 -24.77 11.40
C ILE A 77 4.56 -24.03 12.56
N GLN A 78 3.23 -23.92 12.56
CA GLN A 78 2.49 -23.23 13.63
C GLN A 78 2.69 -23.92 14.98
N ARG A 79 2.60 -25.25 15.01
CA ARG A 79 2.80 -26.06 16.22
C ARG A 79 4.19 -25.86 16.80
N ILE A 80 5.23 -26.04 15.98
CA ILE A 80 6.63 -25.88 16.43
C ILE A 80 6.91 -24.42 16.83
N THR A 81 6.34 -23.45 16.12
CA THR A 81 6.47 -22.03 16.49
C THR A 81 5.84 -21.76 17.86
N GLY A 82 4.67 -22.32 18.14
CA GLY A 82 4.03 -22.21 19.46
C GLY A 82 4.83 -22.91 20.57
N GLU A 83 5.36 -24.11 20.31
CA GLU A 83 6.25 -24.83 21.24
C GLU A 83 7.50 -24.00 21.57
N LEU A 84 8.14 -23.41 20.56
CA LEU A 84 9.32 -22.55 20.74
C LEU A 84 8.99 -21.26 21.47
N ALA A 85 7.88 -20.60 21.13
CA ALA A 85 7.42 -19.39 21.81
C ALA A 85 7.18 -19.65 23.30
N ASN A 86 6.55 -20.78 23.65
CA ASN A 86 6.35 -21.17 25.03
C ASN A 86 7.67 -21.50 25.74
N LYS A 87 8.54 -22.27 25.09
CA LYS A 87 9.84 -22.68 25.64
C LYS A 87 10.76 -21.48 25.92
N HIS A 88 10.72 -20.47 25.06
CA HIS A 88 11.56 -19.28 25.16
C HIS A 88 10.82 -18.07 25.73
N SER A 89 9.60 -18.25 26.24
CA SER A 89 8.73 -17.17 26.72
C SER A 89 9.41 -16.28 27.77
N GLU A 90 10.10 -16.87 28.74
CA GLU A 90 10.85 -16.13 29.77
C GLU A 90 12.00 -15.32 29.19
N GLN A 91 12.76 -15.90 28.24
CA GLN A 91 13.86 -15.21 27.57
C GLN A 91 13.34 -14.07 26.68
N ILE A 92 12.21 -14.27 26.01
CA ILE A 92 11.54 -13.25 25.22
C ILE A 92 11.08 -12.11 26.14
N ALA A 93 10.44 -12.42 27.27
CA ALA A 93 9.99 -11.42 28.23
C ALA A 93 11.16 -10.61 28.84
N ASP A 94 12.29 -11.26 29.13
CA ASP A 94 13.49 -10.58 29.58
C ASP A 94 14.05 -9.63 28.51
N ILE A 95 14.13 -10.10 27.25
CA ILE A 95 14.54 -9.25 26.11
C ILE A 95 13.57 -8.08 25.93
N GLU A 96 12.26 -8.29 26.03
CA GLU A 96 11.25 -7.24 25.93
C GLU A 96 11.41 -6.19 27.05
N SER A 97 11.70 -6.64 28.27
CA SER A 97 12.00 -5.76 29.41
C SER A 97 13.27 -4.94 29.16
N GLN A 98 14.34 -5.57 28.67
CA GLN A 98 15.57 -4.86 28.29
C GLN A 98 15.32 -3.82 27.19
N ILE A 99 14.52 -4.16 26.17
CA ILE A 99 14.12 -3.23 25.11
C ILE A 99 13.35 -2.03 25.68
N ALA A 100 12.42 -2.26 26.61
CA ALA A 100 11.68 -1.18 27.26
C ALA A 100 12.61 -0.24 28.03
N ASN A 101 13.51 -0.80 28.86
CA ASN A 101 14.48 -0.02 29.63
C ASN A 101 15.40 0.82 28.72
N HIS A 102 15.84 0.24 27.59
CA HIS A 102 16.67 0.96 26.64
C HIS A 102 15.90 2.07 25.91
N ARG A 103 14.61 1.88 25.61
CA ARG A 103 13.76 2.93 25.03
C ARG A 103 13.59 4.10 25.99
N ASP A 104 13.34 3.83 27.26
CA ASP A 104 13.21 4.88 28.27
C ASP A 104 14.52 5.67 28.43
N ALA A 105 15.67 4.96 28.40
CA ALA A 105 16.99 5.60 28.44
C ALA A 105 17.25 6.49 27.20
N ILE A 106 16.84 6.03 26.01
CA ILE A 106 16.94 6.82 24.78
C ILE A 106 16.05 8.06 24.89
N GLU A 107 14.81 7.93 25.34
CA GLU A 107 13.88 9.06 25.50
C GLU A 107 14.45 10.11 26.46
N GLU A 108 15.06 9.68 27.56
CA GLU A 108 15.68 10.59 28.52
C GLU A 108 16.89 11.32 27.91
N LEU A 109 17.73 10.62 27.14
CA LEU A 109 18.85 11.23 26.41
C LEU A 109 18.37 12.22 25.34
N GLU A 110 17.28 11.91 24.63
CA GLU A 110 16.65 12.80 23.67
C GLU A 110 16.07 14.05 24.35
N LYS A 111 15.45 13.92 25.53
CA LYS A 111 15.01 15.06 26.34
C LYS A 111 16.18 15.94 26.76
N GLN A 112 17.29 15.34 27.19
CA GLN A 112 18.50 16.08 27.55
C GLN A 112 19.09 16.80 26.34
N GLN A 113 19.18 16.14 25.18
CA GLN A 113 19.61 16.75 23.93
C GLN A 113 18.68 17.91 23.53
N ALA A 114 17.37 17.71 23.57
CA ALA A 114 16.38 18.74 23.24
C ALA A 114 16.48 19.94 24.19
N LYS A 115 16.74 19.71 25.49
CA LYS A 115 16.98 20.78 26.46
C LYS A 115 18.24 21.58 26.12
N LEU A 116 19.34 20.90 25.76
CA LEU A 116 20.58 21.56 25.34
C LEU A 116 20.42 22.36 24.03
N LEU A 117 19.57 21.88 23.13
CA LEU A 117 19.24 22.56 21.86
C LEU A 117 18.09 23.58 22.01
N SER A 118 17.46 23.67 23.19
CA SER A 118 16.39 24.62 23.47
C SER A 118 16.97 25.99 23.81
N ASP A 119 17.16 26.81 22.78
CA ASP A 119 17.44 28.24 22.96
C ASP A 119 16.11 29.01 22.95
N ARG A 120 15.86 29.82 23.99
CA ARG A 120 14.69 30.71 24.07
C ARG A 120 14.57 31.61 22.83
N ARG A 121 15.68 32.01 22.23
CA ARG A 121 15.72 32.82 21.00
C ARG A 121 15.14 32.06 19.81
N ILE A 122 15.47 30.78 19.66
CA ILE A 122 14.93 29.93 18.58
C ILE A 122 13.42 29.73 18.75
N ILE A 123 12.94 29.54 19.97
CA ILE A 123 11.50 29.41 20.26
C ILE A 123 10.75 30.68 19.84
N THR A 124 11.27 31.86 20.20
CA THR A 124 10.69 33.15 19.80
C THR A 124 10.68 33.33 18.29
N LEU A 125 11.79 32.99 17.60
CA LEU A 125 11.88 33.06 16.14
C LEU A 125 10.90 32.11 15.44
N LYS A 126 10.75 30.87 15.94
CA LYS A 126 9.75 29.92 15.41
C LYS A 126 8.33 30.45 15.57
N LYS A 127 8.02 31.08 16.70
CA LYS A 127 6.72 31.72 16.93
C LYS A 127 6.46 32.85 15.93
N GLN A 128 7.43 33.77 15.78
CA GLN A 128 7.34 34.87 14.81
C GLN A 128 7.20 34.36 13.38
N TYR A 129 7.94 33.32 13.01
CA TYR A 129 7.82 32.67 11.70
C TYR A 129 6.45 32.07 11.47
N HIS A 130 5.89 31.37 12.47
CA HIS A 130 4.56 30.76 12.35
C HIS A 130 3.47 31.84 12.23
N GLU A 131 3.51 32.87 13.07
CA GLU A 131 2.59 34.01 13.00
C GLU A 131 2.65 34.71 11.63
N HIS A 132 3.86 34.87 11.08
CA HIS A 132 4.03 35.44 9.74
C HIS A 132 3.57 34.48 8.63
N ARG A 133 3.80 33.17 8.76
CA ARG A 133 3.35 32.17 7.80
C ARG A 133 1.83 32.11 7.75
N GLU A 134 1.16 32.12 8.90
CA GLU A 134 -0.30 32.19 9.00
C GLU A 134 -0.85 33.49 8.43
N SER A 135 -0.16 34.63 8.64
CA SER A 135 -0.58 35.89 8.02
C SER A 135 -0.43 35.91 6.49
N THR A 136 0.46 35.08 5.95
CA THR A 136 0.61 34.84 4.50
C THR A 136 -0.22 33.66 3.97
N LEU A 137 -1.00 32.99 4.83
CA LEU A 137 -1.80 31.84 4.43
C LEU A 137 -2.83 32.27 3.38
N SER A 138 -2.75 31.67 2.21
CA SER A 138 -3.75 31.79 1.16
C SER A 138 -4.31 30.40 0.84
N LEU A 139 -5.62 30.34 0.65
CA LEU A 139 -6.28 29.12 0.22
C LEU A 139 -6.11 29.00 -1.28
N ASP A 140 -5.27 28.06 -1.71
CA ASP A 140 -5.20 27.66 -3.12
C ASP A 140 -6.39 26.73 -3.42
N PRO A 141 -7.34 27.12 -4.30
CA PRO A 141 -8.52 26.34 -4.56
C PRO A 141 -8.14 25.01 -5.24
N ASN A 142 -8.38 23.90 -4.53
CA ASN A 142 -8.25 22.55 -5.06
C ASN A 142 -9.61 21.85 -5.09
N LEU A 143 -9.86 21.04 -6.12
CA LEU A 143 -11.11 20.30 -6.31
C LEU A 143 -10.87 18.81 -6.08
N SER A 144 -11.43 18.27 -5.00
CA SER A 144 -11.49 16.83 -4.75
C SER A 144 -12.86 16.30 -5.21
N VAL A 145 -12.86 15.36 -6.16
CA VAL A 145 -14.08 14.75 -6.68
C VAL A 145 -14.38 13.46 -5.92
N PHE A 146 -15.47 13.46 -5.16
CA PHE A 146 -15.99 12.28 -4.47
C PHE A 146 -17.25 11.80 -5.19
N LEU A 147 -17.34 10.49 -5.40
CA LEU A 147 -18.51 9.83 -5.98
C LEU A 147 -19.14 8.96 -4.91
N ASN A 148 -20.47 9.03 -4.78
CA ASN A 148 -21.26 8.17 -3.90
C ASN A 148 -21.49 6.79 -4.51
#